data_AF-A0AA37KPM6-F1
#
_entry.id   AF-A0AA37KPM6-F1
#
_cell.length_a   1.000
_cell.length_b   1.000
_cell.length_c   1.000
_cell.angle_alpha   90.00
_cell.angle_beta   90.00
_cell.angle_gamma   90.00
#
_symmetry.space_group_name_H-M   'P 1'
#
loop_
_entity.id
_entity.type
_entity.pdbx_description
1 polymer ?
#
loop_
_entity_poly.entity_id
_entity_poly.type
_entity_poly.pdbx_seq_one_letter_code
_entity_poly.pdbx_strand_id
1 'polypeptide(L)'
;MEKPKKISVFPVGDKLPETFSKYFVGQAYLARLTRNGALNCPISNVTFEPGCRNNWHSHTGGQILVAVGGRGYYQAEGEPARELLPGDVVEIAPDAAHWHGAAPDSWFSHLAIETNPQINRNTWLGPVDDAHYSAVTAGAAAIASTPASATAPAAGIAVTAESSVAAVSAAMSMSSAAPIPAAMSMSSAAPIPAAMSMSATAPIPAAMSMSATAPLSSAKSAAPRLRAAAVETRAQLFSGCESELAATDPELIEIFDNFTFAEVLGYGDLDVKTRMMCILASCIAGAAQTEFRTMLEGALNVGVTPVEAKEVVYQAVPYVGMARTVDFVHIVNGVLTARGVALPLEGQSATSPETRFEKGLAVQKAIFGERIDAMRAAAPENQKHMQDYLSANCFGDYVSRGGLDAKVRELLTFSMLLTLGGCEPQLRGHIQGNLNVGNDKRTLLAVVTQLLPYTGYPRTLNAIACLNEAIPENE
;
A
#
# COMPACT_ATOMS: atom_id res chain seq x y z
N MET A 1 -32.60 25.32 -13.60
CA MET A 1 -31.65 26.08 -12.74
C MET A 1 -30.43 26.46 -13.56
N GLU A 2 -29.71 27.53 -13.19
CA GLU A 2 -28.42 27.85 -13.83
C GLU A 2 -27.35 26.83 -13.42
N LYS A 3 -26.49 26.43 -14.36
CA LYS A 3 -25.38 25.49 -14.11
C LYS A 3 -24.46 26.05 -13.00
N PRO A 4 -24.13 25.27 -11.96
CA PRO A 4 -23.30 25.76 -10.87
C PRO A 4 -21.89 26.03 -11.39
N LYS A 5 -21.33 27.20 -11.04
CA LYS A 5 -19.94 27.54 -11.34
C LYS A 5 -18.95 26.67 -10.56
N LYS A 6 -19.35 26.19 -9.36
CA LYS A 6 -18.54 25.31 -8.51
C LYS A 6 -19.45 24.48 -7.60
N ILE A 7 -19.44 23.15 -7.75
CA ILE A 7 -20.16 22.18 -6.90
C ILE A 7 -19.21 21.29 -6.09
N SER A 8 -18.02 21.05 -6.62
CA SER A 8 -16.92 20.33 -5.97
C SER A 8 -15.59 20.95 -6.40
N VAL A 9 -14.47 20.34 -5.98
CA VAL A 9 -13.13 20.71 -6.47
C VAL A 9 -12.89 20.26 -7.92
N PHE A 10 -13.75 19.38 -8.46
CA PHE A 10 -13.64 18.86 -9.83
C PHE A 10 -14.45 19.70 -10.82
N PRO A 11 -14.02 19.76 -12.10
CA PRO A 11 -14.77 20.47 -13.13
C PRO A 11 -16.15 19.83 -13.37
N VAL A 12 -17.17 20.65 -13.61
CA VAL A 12 -18.53 20.20 -13.96
C VAL A 12 -18.58 19.58 -15.37
N GLY A 13 -17.76 20.08 -16.29
CA GLY A 13 -17.69 19.59 -17.66
C GLY A 13 -18.81 20.11 -18.56
N ASP A 14 -19.02 19.45 -19.70
CA ASP A 14 -19.98 19.84 -20.73
C ASP A 14 -21.27 19.03 -20.61
N LYS A 15 -22.35 19.50 -21.23
CA LYS A 15 -23.60 18.73 -21.29
C LYS A 15 -23.33 17.36 -21.92
N LEU A 16 -23.99 16.32 -21.39
CA LEU A 16 -23.91 15.00 -22.02
C LEU A 16 -24.33 15.09 -23.50
N PRO A 17 -23.58 14.48 -24.43
CA PRO A 17 -23.97 14.39 -25.83
C PRO A 17 -25.34 13.72 -25.99
N GLU A 18 -26.08 14.07 -27.05
CA GLU A 18 -27.43 13.53 -27.32
C GLU A 18 -27.47 12.00 -27.38
N THR A 19 -26.37 11.36 -27.78
CA THR A 19 -26.22 9.90 -27.82
C THR A 19 -26.37 9.25 -26.44
N PHE A 20 -26.06 9.98 -25.36
CA PHE A 20 -26.15 9.50 -23.98
C PHE A 20 -27.27 10.16 -23.19
N SER A 21 -27.60 11.43 -23.46
CA SER A 21 -28.62 12.16 -22.69
C SER A 21 -30.01 11.52 -22.77
N LYS A 22 -30.30 10.74 -23.82
CA LYS A 22 -31.54 9.94 -23.94
C LYS A 22 -31.74 8.89 -22.84
N TYR A 23 -30.69 8.53 -22.11
CA TYR A 23 -30.74 7.59 -20.96
C TYR A 23 -30.82 8.32 -19.62
N PHE A 24 -31.13 9.61 -19.62
CA PHE A 24 -31.24 10.43 -18.42
C PHE A 24 -32.60 11.13 -18.42
N VAL A 25 -33.21 11.20 -17.24
CA VAL A 25 -34.30 12.13 -16.97
C VAL A 25 -33.67 13.39 -16.40
N GLY A 26 -33.88 14.54 -17.05
CA GLY A 26 -33.22 15.81 -16.70
C GLY A 26 -31.83 15.98 -17.34
N GLN A 27 -31.11 17.03 -16.94
CA GLN A 27 -29.80 17.39 -17.49
C GLN A 27 -28.63 16.94 -16.61
N ALA A 28 -27.72 16.16 -17.21
CA ALA A 28 -26.41 15.87 -16.65
C ALA A 28 -25.26 16.44 -17.48
N TYR A 29 -24.12 16.61 -16.83
CA TYR A 29 -22.86 17.13 -17.36
C TYR A 29 -21.73 16.14 -17.07
N LEU A 30 -20.73 16.07 -17.94
CA LEU A 30 -19.61 15.15 -17.81
C LEU A 30 -18.28 15.87 -18.07
N ALA A 31 -17.36 15.72 -17.13
CA ALA A 31 -15.97 16.12 -17.27
C ALA A 31 -15.06 14.89 -17.20
N ARG A 32 -14.37 14.59 -18.30
CA ARG A 32 -13.35 13.53 -18.32
C ARG A 32 -12.14 13.96 -17.51
N LEU A 33 -11.77 13.21 -16.46
CA LEU A 33 -10.64 13.53 -15.59
C LEU A 33 -9.36 12.80 -16.02
N THR A 34 -9.44 11.52 -16.39
CA THR A 34 -8.28 10.78 -16.88
C THR A 34 -8.19 10.79 -18.40
N ARG A 35 -7.00 11.05 -18.94
CA ARG A 35 -6.77 11.08 -20.40
C ARG A 35 -5.69 10.11 -20.87
N ASN A 36 -4.88 9.58 -19.95
CA ASN A 36 -3.86 8.59 -20.26
C ASN A 36 -4.50 7.20 -20.39
N GLY A 37 -4.67 6.72 -21.62
CA GLY A 37 -5.25 5.41 -21.91
C GLY A 37 -4.42 4.24 -21.41
N ALA A 38 -3.10 4.39 -21.23
CA ALA A 38 -2.22 3.33 -20.76
C ALA A 38 -2.50 2.91 -19.30
N LEU A 39 -3.04 3.82 -18.50
CA LEU A 39 -3.41 3.53 -17.10
C LEU A 39 -4.68 2.68 -16.98
N ASN A 40 -5.43 2.53 -18.08
CA ASN A 40 -6.64 1.70 -18.15
C ASN A 40 -7.60 1.91 -16.96
N CYS A 41 -7.73 3.16 -16.50
CA CYS A 41 -8.57 3.56 -15.38
C CYS A 41 -9.40 4.79 -15.77
N PRO A 42 -10.55 4.58 -16.45
CA PRO A 42 -11.42 5.65 -16.86
C PRO A 42 -12.10 6.33 -15.65
N ILE A 43 -11.83 7.62 -15.44
CA ILE A 43 -12.49 8.43 -14.40
C ILE A 43 -13.09 9.68 -15.03
N SER A 44 -14.37 9.92 -14.73
CA SER A 44 -15.09 11.12 -15.13
C SER A 44 -15.85 11.70 -13.93
N ASN A 45 -15.89 13.02 -13.79
CA ASN A 45 -16.85 13.66 -12.89
C ASN A 45 -18.18 13.82 -13.64
N VAL A 46 -19.26 13.35 -13.04
CA VAL A 46 -20.62 13.49 -13.57
C VAL A 46 -21.41 14.38 -12.63
N THR A 47 -22.05 15.41 -13.16
CA THR A 47 -22.84 16.37 -12.39
C THR A 47 -24.29 16.38 -12.87
N PHE A 48 -25.23 16.24 -11.95
CA PHE A 48 -26.67 16.17 -12.17
C PHE A 48 -27.33 17.44 -11.65
N GLU A 49 -28.23 18.04 -12.45
CA GLU A 49 -29.14 19.06 -11.93
C GLU A 49 -30.18 18.45 -10.97
N PRO A 50 -30.83 19.24 -10.10
CA PRO A 50 -31.83 18.70 -9.17
C PRO A 50 -32.91 17.87 -9.87
N GLY A 51 -33.17 16.68 -9.32
CA GLY A 51 -34.09 15.69 -9.88
C GLY A 51 -33.57 14.88 -11.07
N CYS A 52 -32.38 15.21 -11.61
CA CYS A 52 -31.79 14.48 -12.72
C CYS A 52 -31.22 13.13 -12.26
N ARG A 53 -31.50 12.10 -13.04
CA ARG A 53 -31.08 10.71 -12.78
C ARG A 53 -30.90 9.96 -14.09
N ASN A 54 -30.02 8.96 -14.08
CA ASN A 54 -29.92 8.05 -15.20
C ASN A 54 -30.99 6.95 -15.14
N ASN A 55 -31.19 6.28 -16.27
CA ASN A 55 -31.97 5.05 -16.34
C ASN A 55 -31.28 3.94 -15.52
N TRP A 56 -32.07 2.92 -15.19
CA TRP A 56 -31.49 1.66 -14.73
C TRP A 56 -30.47 1.15 -15.74
N HIS A 57 -29.33 0.65 -15.26
CA HIS A 57 -28.29 0.10 -16.12
C HIS A 57 -27.36 -0.83 -15.33
N SER A 58 -26.55 -1.61 -16.05
CA SER A 58 -25.56 -2.51 -15.47
C SER A 58 -24.23 -2.45 -16.22
N HIS A 59 -23.17 -2.88 -15.54
CA HIS A 59 -21.79 -2.90 -16.05
C HIS A 59 -21.21 -4.30 -15.80
N THR A 60 -20.80 -5.01 -16.85
CA THR A 60 -20.22 -6.37 -16.72
C THR A 60 -18.91 -6.41 -15.93
N GLY A 61 -18.23 -5.26 -15.78
CA GLY A 61 -16.99 -5.13 -15.03
C GLY A 61 -17.15 -4.49 -13.65
N GLY A 62 -18.37 -4.08 -13.27
CA GLY A 62 -18.66 -3.29 -12.08
C GLY A 62 -18.44 -1.77 -12.28
N GLN A 63 -18.66 -0.99 -11.23
CA GLN A 63 -18.38 0.44 -11.20
C GLN A 63 -18.14 0.93 -9.76
N ILE A 64 -17.33 1.97 -9.59
CA ILE A 64 -17.19 2.68 -8.30
C ILE A 64 -17.63 4.12 -8.48
N LEU A 65 -18.48 4.60 -7.55
CA LEU A 65 -18.87 6.00 -7.46
C LEU A 65 -18.28 6.60 -6.19
N VAL A 66 -17.68 7.79 -6.32
CA VAL A 66 -17.25 8.60 -5.18
C VAL A 66 -18.01 9.92 -5.21
N ALA A 67 -18.90 10.15 -4.26
CA ALA A 67 -19.65 11.39 -4.17
C ALA A 67 -18.70 12.54 -3.78
N VAL A 68 -18.73 13.64 -4.53
CA VAL A 68 -17.78 14.76 -4.36
C VAL A 68 -18.44 16.13 -4.20
N GLY A 69 -19.76 16.24 -4.39
CA GLY A 69 -20.47 17.50 -4.20
C GLY A 69 -21.98 17.36 -4.21
N GLY A 70 -22.65 18.17 -3.39
CA GLY A 70 -24.11 18.20 -3.32
C GLY A 70 -24.73 16.95 -2.67
N ARG A 71 -26.01 16.66 -2.99
CA ARG A 71 -26.77 15.55 -2.42
C ARG A 71 -27.46 14.75 -3.52
N GLY A 72 -27.27 13.44 -3.51
CA GLY A 72 -27.78 12.53 -4.53
C GLY A 72 -28.30 11.23 -3.96
N TYR A 73 -28.68 10.32 -4.85
CA TYR A 73 -29.15 8.99 -4.52
C TYR A 73 -28.50 7.95 -5.43
N TYR A 74 -28.34 6.75 -4.88
CA TYR A 74 -28.02 5.53 -5.60
C TYR A 74 -28.98 4.43 -5.18
N GLN A 75 -29.35 3.55 -6.09
CA GLN A 75 -30.14 2.37 -5.78
C GLN A 75 -29.73 1.19 -6.67
N ALA A 76 -29.50 0.03 -6.06
CA ALA A 76 -29.43 -1.25 -6.75
C ALA A 76 -30.82 -1.90 -6.82
N GLU A 77 -31.07 -2.68 -7.86
CA GLU A 77 -32.36 -3.36 -8.05
C GLU A 77 -32.65 -4.30 -6.86
N GLY A 78 -33.86 -4.19 -6.29
CA GLY A 78 -34.26 -4.94 -5.10
C GLY A 78 -33.81 -4.35 -3.76
N GLU A 79 -32.92 -3.35 -3.76
CA GLU A 79 -32.40 -2.71 -2.55
C GLU A 79 -33.06 -1.35 -2.28
N PRO A 80 -33.08 -0.87 -1.02
CA PRO A 80 -33.53 0.49 -0.72
C PRO A 80 -32.60 1.53 -1.35
N ALA A 81 -33.16 2.68 -1.75
CA ALA A 81 -32.34 3.79 -2.22
C ALA A 81 -31.48 4.36 -1.07
N ARG A 82 -30.21 4.59 -1.37
CA ARG A 82 -29.22 5.15 -0.46
C ARG A 82 -28.97 6.61 -0.84
N GLU A 83 -29.12 7.51 0.12
CA GLU A 83 -28.69 8.91 -0.03
C GLU A 83 -27.16 8.99 -0.02
N LEU A 84 -26.61 9.88 -0.86
CA LEU A 84 -25.18 10.10 -1.02
C LEU A 84 -24.82 11.56 -0.74
N LEU A 85 -23.81 11.74 0.11
CA LEU A 85 -23.17 13.00 0.49
C LEU A 85 -21.68 13.00 0.10
N PRO A 86 -21.01 14.16 0.03
CA PRO A 86 -19.59 14.21 -0.32
C PRO A 86 -18.74 13.38 0.63
N GLY A 87 -17.92 12.48 0.07
CA GLY A 87 -17.12 11.51 0.81
C GLY A 87 -17.71 10.09 0.82
N ASP A 88 -18.99 9.92 0.47
CA ASP A 88 -19.59 8.59 0.33
C ASP A 88 -19.02 7.85 -0.89
N VAL A 89 -18.84 6.55 -0.71
CA VAL A 89 -18.41 5.61 -1.76
C VAL A 89 -19.50 4.57 -1.98
N VAL A 90 -19.75 4.27 -3.26
CA VAL A 90 -20.61 3.17 -3.71
C VAL A 90 -19.80 2.22 -4.57
N GLU A 91 -19.78 0.96 -4.16
CA GLU A 91 -19.22 -0.15 -4.92
C GLU A 91 -20.37 -0.90 -5.59
N ILE A 92 -20.31 -0.99 -6.92
CA ILE A 92 -21.34 -1.59 -7.73
C ILE A 92 -20.75 -2.86 -8.34
N ALA A 93 -21.27 -4.01 -7.91
CA ALA A 93 -20.83 -5.31 -8.38
C ALA A 93 -21.07 -5.48 -9.89
N PRO A 94 -20.28 -6.33 -10.58
CA PRO A 94 -20.56 -6.76 -11.93
C PRO A 94 -22.02 -7.18 -12.13
N ASP A 95 -22.60 -6.76 -13.26
CA ASP A 95 -23.96 -7.08 -13.71
C ASP A 95 -25.11 -6.58 -12.82
N ALA A 96 -24.82 -5.91 -11.69
CA ALA A 96 -25.84 -5.33 -10.84
C ALA A 96 -26.58 -4.17 -11.53
N ALA A 97 -27.88 -4.34 -11.74
CA ALA A 97 -28.75 -3.28 -12.24
C ALA A 97 -28.91 -2.18 -11.18
N HIS A 98 -28.65 -0.94 -11.55
CA HIS A 98 -28.72 0.20 -10.63
C HIS A 98 -29.02 1.52 -11.36
N TRP A 99 -29.39 2.54 -10.57
CA TRP A 99 -29.46 3.93 -11.02
C TRP A 99 -28.83 4.86 -9.98
N HIS A 100 -28.48 6.07 -10.41
CA HIS A 100 -28.03 7.14 -9.53
C HIS A 100 -28.37 8.51 -10.11
N GLY A 101 -28.46 9.51 -9.24
CA GLY A 101 -28.88 10.86 -9.62
C GLY A 101 -28.79 11.87 -8.49
N ALA A 102 -29.18 13.10 -8.80
CA ALA A 102 -29.36 14.17 -7.84
C ALA A 102 -30.61 13.98 -6.98
N ALA A 103 -30.61 14.58 -5.79
CA ALA A 103 -31.83 14.74 -5.00
C ALA A 103 -32.83 15.70 -5.68
N PRO A 104 -34.13 15.68 -5.34
CA PRO A 104 -35.15 16.53 -5.98
C PRO A 104 -34.84 18.03 -5.94
N ASP A 105 -34.16 18.48 -4.88
CA ASP A 105 -33.92 19.88 -4.54
C ASP A 105 -32.42 20.26 -4.47
N SER A 106 -31.51 19.35 -4.82
CA SER A 106 -30.06 19.57 -4.73
C SER A 106 -29.35 19.15 -5.99
N TRP A 107 -28.31 19.88 -6.38
CA TRP A 107 -27.37 19.39 -7.38
C TRP A 107 -26.56 18.23 -6.79
N PHE A 108 -26.04 17.35 -7.65
CA PHE A 108 -25.16 16.26 -7.22
C PHE A 108 -23.99 16.07 -8.16
N SER A 109 -22.83 15.74 -7.63
CA SER A 109 -21.64 15.41 -8.41
C SER A 109 -20.92 14.22 -7.81
N HIS A 110 -20.54 13.26 -8.65
CA HIS A 110 -19.73 12.12 -8.26
C HIS A 110 -18.65 11.82 -9.31
N LEU A 111 -17.56 11.21 -8.87
CA LEU A 111 -16.62 10.55 -9.76
C LEU A 111 -17.19 9.20 -10.14
N ALA A 112 -17.23 8.89 -11.43
CA ALA A 112 -17.52 7.58 -11.97
C ALA A 112 -16.21 6.92 -12.39
N ILE A 113 -15.87 5.81 -11.76
CA ILE A 113 -14.67 5.01 -12.05
C ILE A 113 -15.14 3.70 -12.69
N GLU A 114 -14.74 3.47 -13.93
CA GLU A 114 -15.03 2.23 -14.62
C GLU A 114 -14.02 1.15 -14.19
N THR A 115 -14.52 0.04 -13.68
CA THR A 115 -13.67 -1.09 -13.25
C THR A 115 -13.59 -2.14 -14.37
N ASN A 116 -12.47 -2.86 -14.45
CA ASN A 116 -12.24 -3.90 -15.45
C ASN A 116 -12.56 -3.49 -16.92
N PRO A 117 -12.14 -2.30 -17.40
CA PRO A 117 -12.63 -1.71 -18.66
C PRO A 117 -12.40 -2.57 -19.91
N GLN A 118 -11.43 -3.48 -19.90
CA GLN A 118 -11.19 -4.44 -20.97
C GLN A 118 -12.43 -5.33 -21.26
N ILE A 119 -13.14 -5.74 -20.20
CA ILE A 119 -14.33 -6.59 -20.27
C ILE A 119 -15.62 -5.82 -19.93
N ASN A 120 -15.51 -4.59 -19.43
CA ASN A 120 -16.66 -3.82 -18.97
C ASN A 120 -17.50 -3.33 -20.15
N ARG A 121 -18.79 -3.66 -20.12
CA ARG A 121 -19.78 -3.28 -21.11
C ARG A 121 -21.01 -2.77 -20.36
N ASN A 122 -21.45 -1.58 -20.75
CA ASN A 122 -22.65 -0.97 -20.19
C ASN A 122 -23.89 -1.48 -20.93
N THR A 123 -24.89 -1.93 -20.17
CA THR A 123 -26.23 -2.25 -20.66
C THR A 123 -27.24 -1.29 -20.06
N TRP A 124 -27.84 -0.44 -20.88
CA TRP A 124 -28.91 0.46 -20.47
C TRP A 124 -30.26 -0.25 -20.45
N LEU A 125 -31.04 -0.04 -19.38
CA LEU A 125 -32.38 -0.58 -19.17
C LEU A 125 -33.44 0.55 -19.19
N GLY A 126 -34.60 0.27 -18.60
CA GLY A 126 -35.72 1.21 -18.53
C GLY A 126 -35.46 2.45 -17.66
N PRO A 127 -36.24 3.52 -17.86
CA PRO A 127 -36.14 4.72 -17.03
C PRO A 127 -36.56 4.44 -15.59
N VAL A 128 -35.99 5.23 -14.67
CA VAL A 128 -36.53 5.37 -13.31
C VAL A 128 -37.70 6.33 -13.39
N ASP A 129 -38.92 5.81 -13.40
CA ASP A 129 -40.12 6.64 -13.53
C ASP A 129 -40.28 7.62 -12.35
N ASP A 130 -41.06 8.69 -12.57
CA ASP A 130 -41.22 9.76 -11.59
C ASP A 130 -41.89 9.27 -10.30
N ALA A 131 -42.76 8.26 -10.36
CA ALA A 131 -43.46 7.74 -9.19
C ALA A 131 -42.50 6.94 -8.30
N HIS A 132 -41.71 6.05 -8.89
CA HIS A 132 -40.65 5.31 -8.22
C HIS A 132 -39.62 6.26 -7.62
N TYR A 133 -39.09 7.20 -8.42
CA TYR A 133 -38.11 8.17 -7.97
C TYR A 133 -38.63 9.03 -6.81
N SER A 134 -39.87 9.52 -6.89
CA SER A 134 -40.48 10.30 -5.81
C SER A 134 -40.67 9.47 -4.54
N ALA A 135 -41.11 8.22 -4.66
CA ALA A 135 -41.33 7.34 -3.51
C ALA A 135 -40.02 7.04 -2.76
N VAL A 136 -38.93 6.79 -3.48
CA VAL A 136 -37.64 6.44 -2.86
C VAL A 136 -36.81 7.64 -2.41
N THR A 137 -37.19 8.87 -2.78
CA THR A 137 -36.51 10.12 -2.37
C THR A 137 -37.33 11.02 -1.44
N ALA A 138 -38.55 10.63 -1.07
CA ALA A 138 -39.44 11.43 -0.22
C ALA A 138 -38.93 11.65 1.23
N GLY A 139 -38.04 10.78 1.73
CA GLY A 139 -37.68 10.72 3.16
C GLY A 139 -36.71 11.78 3.69
N ALA A 140 -36.02 12.55 2.83
CA ALA A 140 -34.93 13.44 3.25
C ALA A 140 -35.25 14.95 3.25
N ALA A 141 -36.42 15.35 2.74
CA ALA A 141 -36.80 16.76 2.60
C ALA A 141 -37.28 17.45 3.90
N ALA A 142 -37.39 16.73 5.02
CA ALA A 142 -38.14 17.20 6.21
C ALA A 142 -37.32 17.87 7.33
N ILE A 143 -35.99 18.00 7.24
CA ILE A 143 -35.16 18.49 8.36
C ILE A 143 -34.70 19.96 8.22
N ALA A 144 -35.14 20.68 7.18
CA ALA A 144 -34.70 22.05 6.91
C ALA A 144 -35.80 23.10 7.12
N SER A 145 -36.52 23.07 8.24
CA SER A 145 -37.33 24.23 8.68
C SER A 145 -37.75 24.15 10.16
N THR A 146 -36.89 24.55 11.08
CA THR A 146 -37.33 25.14 12.36
C THR A 146 -36.27 26.13 12.89
N PRO A 147 -36.62 27.39 13.18
CA PRO A 147 -35.69 28.38 13.70
C PRO A 147 -35.48 28.25 15.22
N ALA A 148 -34.33 28.74 15.68
CA ALA A 148 -33.89 28.70 17.07
C ALA A 148 -34.82 29.46 18.04
N SER A 149 -35.14 28.83 19.18
CA SER A 149 -35.50 29.52 20.42
C SER A 149 -35.16 28.62 21.63
N ALA A 150 -34.67 29.26 22.69
CA ALA A 150 -34.04 28.68 23.87
C ALA A 150 -35.02 28.08 24.89
N THR A 151 -34.59 27.03 25.60
CA THR A 151 -34.48 26.96 27.09
C THR A 151 -34.05 25.55 27.52
N ALA A 152 -33.12 25.48 28.48
CA ALA A 152 -32.58 24.27 29.10
C ALA A 152 -33.52 23.74 30.23
N PRO A 153 -33.28 22.58 30.92
CA PRO A 153 -32.03 22.29 31.63
C PRO A 153 -31.49 20.85 31.56
N ALA A 154 -30.30 20.75 32.15
CA ALA A 154 -29.31 19.67 32.22
C ALA A 154 -29.74 18.34 32.88
N ALA A 155 -29.15 17.27 32.34
CA ALA A 155 -28.50 16.16 33.06
C ALA A 155 -27.51 15.55 32.04
N GLY A 156 -26.19 15.61 32.16
CA GLY A 156 -25.39 15.11 33.27
C GLY A 156 -24.92 13.70 32.92
N ILE A 157 -23.77 13.56 32.25
CA ILE A 157 -22.73 12.53 32.42
C ILE A 157 -21.55 12.96 31.54
N ALA A 158 -20.43 13.25 32.20
CA ALA A 158 -19.16 13.56 31.59
C ALA A 158 -18.41 12.27 31.25
N VAL A 159 -17.83 12.19 30.05
CA VAL A 159 -16.66 11.35 29.78
C VAL A 159 -15.63 12.24 29.11
N THR A 160 -14.56 12.50 29.84
CA THR A 160 -13.36 13.20 29.37
C THR A 160 -12.57 12.29 28.45
N ALA A 161 -12.28 12.78 27.24
CA ALA A 161 -11.22 12.26 26.40
C ALA A 161 -9.88 12.85 26.86
N GLU A 162 -8.86 12.01 27.08
CA GLU A 162 -7.46 12.27 26.72
C GLU A 162 -6.53 11.09 27.03
N SER A 163 -5.49 10.96 26.20
CA SER A 163 -4.31 10.08 26.27
C SER A 163 -4.54 8.60 25.88
N SER A 164 -3.67 7.92 25.13
CA SER A 164 -2.23 8.09 24.95
C SER A 164 -1.73 7.39 23.68
N VAL A 165 -0.97 8.12 22.87
CA VAL A 165 -0.01 7.58 21.91
C VAL A 165 1.30 7.40 22.68
N ALA A 166 1.71 6.16 22.99
CA ALA A 166 3.07 5.70 23.31
C ALA A 166 3.04 4.44 24.20
N ALA A 167 3.03 3.26 23.60
CA ALA A 167 3.26 2.00 24.34
C ALA A 167 3.76 0.86 23.45
N VAL A 168 4.85 1.07 22.69
CA VAL A 168 5.65 -0.03 22.10
C VAL A 168 7.12 0.40 21.97
N SER A 169 7.85 0.53 23.10
CA SER A 169 9.33 0.68 23.10
C SER A 169 9.98 0.51 24.48
N ALA A 170 9.55 -0.47 25.29
CA ALA A 170 10.17 -0.71 26.60
C ALA A 170 10.35 -2.21 26.88
N ALA A 171 11.42 -2.81 26.35
CA ALA A 171 11.99 -4.07 26.86
C ALA A 171 13.45 -4.34 26.43
N MET A 172 14.23 -3.35 26.01
CA MET A 172 15.66 -3.55 25.73
C MET A 172 16.46 -2.29 26.08
N SER A 173 17.22 -2.38 27.18
CA SER A 173 18.46 -1.65 27.54
C SER A 173 18.48 -1.29 29.03
N MET A 174 19.28 -2.01 29.83
CA MET A 174 19.73 -1.53 31.15
C MET A 174 21.11 -2.13 31.49
N SER A 175 22.14 -1.29 31.46
CA SER A 175 23.38 -1.30 32.26
C SER A 175 24.16 -0.02 31.87
N SER A 176 24.69 0.88 32.70
CA SER A 176 25.10 0.87 34.11
C SER A 176 25.29 2.31 34.69
N ALA A 177 24.99 2.48 35.99
CA ALA A 177 25.65 3.29 37.05
C ALA A 177 25.88 4.85 36.98
N ALA A 178 25.09 5.58 37.80
CA ALA A 178 25.43 6.52 38.91
C ALA A 178 26.30 7.84 38.73
N PRO A 179 26.18 8.89 39.60
CA PRO A 179 25.68 10.21 39.14
C PRO A 179 26.32 11.55 39.71
N ILE A 180 25.84 12.72 39.21
CA ILE A 180 25.71 14.12 39.79
C ILE A 180 26.93 15.10 39.76
N PRO A 181 26.83 16.48 39.66
CA PRO A 181 25.81 17.41 39.08
C PRO A 181 26.32 18.63 38.22
N ALA A 182 25.35 19.20 37.46
CA ALA A 182 24.94 20.61 37.23
C ALA A 182 25.95 21.76 36.91
N ALA A 183 25.64 22.52 35.83
CA ALA A 183 25.33 23.96 35.90
C ALA A 183 24.70 24.52 34.59
N MET A 184 23.69 25.37 34.81
CA MET A 184 22.97 26.36 33.99
C MET A 184 23.62 26.95 32.72
N SER A 185 22.81 27.23 31.69
CA SER A 185 22.51 28.62 31.26
C SER A 185 21.40 28.70 30.18
N MET A 186 20.66 29.80 30.24
CA MET A 186 19.50 30.24 29.45
C MET A 186 19.88 30.90 28.11
N SER A 187 18.88 31.06 27.22
CA SER A 187 18.56 32.27 26.41
C SER A 187 18.13 31.86 24.98
N SER A 188 16.84 31.88 24.63
CA SER A 188 15.98 33.01 24.19
C SER A 188 16.14 33.39 22.70
N ALA A 189 15.01 33.38 21.95
CA ALA A 189 14.56 34.48 21.08
C ALA A 189 13.23 34.13 20.38
N ALA A 190 12.40 35.16 20.25
CA ALA A 190 10.99 35.21 19.88
C ALA A 190 10.75 35.39 18.35
N PRO A 191 9.49 35.44 17.85
CA PRO A 191 9.09 35.12 16.46
C PRO A 191 8.57 36.31 15.60
N ILE A 192 7.95 35.99 14.43
CA ILE A 192 6.91 36.72 13.61
C ILE A 192 7.47 37.45 12.33
N PRO A 193 6.74 37.75 11.21
CA PRO A 193 5.41 37.35 10.67
C PRO A 193 5.37 36.91 9.17
N ALA A 194 4.16 36.51 8.72
CA ALA A 194 3.71 36.37 7.34
C ALA A 194 3.43 37.71 6.60
N ALA A 195 3.53 37.71 5.26
CA ALA A 195 2.56 38.25 4.28
C ALA A 195 3.15 38.30 2.85
N MET A 196 2.37 37.89 1.84
CA MET A 196 1.91 38.76 0.72
C MET A 196 1.51 37.96 -0.54
N SER A 197 0.34 38.34 -1.04
CA SER A 197 -0.30 37.96 -2.30
C SER A 197 0.26 38.80 -3.46
N MET A 198 0.38 38.23 -4.67
CA MET A 198 0.28 38.99 -5.93
C MET A 198 -0.33 38.11 -7.04
N SER A 199 -1.17 38.77 -7.83
CA SER A 199 -2.06 38.29 -8.90
C SER A 199 -1.54 38.77 -10.28
N ALA A 200 -2.19 38.27 -11.35
CA ALA A 200 -2.25 38.74 -12.76
C ALA A 200 -1.44 37.91 -13.78
N THR A 201 -2.04 37.14 -14.72
CA THR A 201 -2.78 37.51 -15.97
C THR A 201 -1.91 38.36 -16.92
N ALA A 202 -1.70 38.12 -18.22
CA ALA A 202 -2.38 37.38 -19.29
C ALA A 202 -1.42 37.19 -20.52
N PRO A 203 -1.83 37.13 -21.83
CA PRO A 203 -1.88 35.91 -22.66
C PRO A 203 -1.12 36.05 -24.03
N ILE A 204 -1.47 35.18 -25.02
CA ILE A 204 -1.33 35.27 -26.52
C ILE A 204 -0.35 34.24 -27.13
N PRO A 205 -0.63 33.56 -28.28
CA PRO A 205 -1.90 33.18 -28.90
C PRO A 205 -1.98 31.69 -29.36
N ALA A 206 -3.19 31.30 -29.75
CA ALA A 206 -3.48 30.12 -30.55
C ALA A 206 -2.91 30.23 -31.98
N ALA A 207 -2.35 29.12 -32.49
CA ALA A 207 -2.29 28.84 -33.92
C ALA A 207 -2.15 27.33 -34.21
N MET A 208 -3.15 26.82 -34.92
CA MET A 208 -3.08 25.77 -35.93
C MET A 208 -3.05 24.29 -35.53
N SER A 209 -4.19 23.66 -35.85
CA SER A 209 -4.35 22.29 -36.33
C SER A 209 -3.12 21.79 -37.09
N MET A 210 -2.57 20.66 -36.62
CA MET A 210 -1.78 19.74 -37.43
C MET A 210 -2.25 18.33 -37.09
N SER A 211 -3.19 17.83 -37.89
CA SER A 211 -3.21 16.41 -38.20
C SER A 211 -1.95 16.13 -39.01
N ALA A 212 -0.93 15.60 -38.33
CA ALA A 212 0.17 14.91 -38.95
C ALA A 212 0.73 13.95 -37.89
N THR A 213 0.71 12.66 -38.21
CA THR A 213 1.61 11.67 -37.63
C THR A 213 3.03 12.26 -37.56
N ALA A 214 3.45 12.65 -36.37
CA ALA A 214 4.83 12.95 -36.08
C ALA A 214 5.46 11.66 -35.52
N PRO A 215 6.54 11.15 -36.13
CA PRO A 215 7.27 10.05 -35.52
C PRO A 215 7.82 10.55 -34.19
N LEU A 216 7.89 9.66 -33.20
CA LEU A 216 8.76 9.87 -32.04
C LEU A 216 10.09 10.41 -32.58
N SER A 217 10.40 11.66 -32.23
CA SER A 217 11.71 12.24 -32.50
C SER A 217 12.73 11.24 -32.00
N SER A 218 13.52 10.69 -32.91
CA SER A 218 14.74 9.94 -32.59
C SER A 218 15.75 10.93 -32.00
N ALA A 219 15.47 11.44 -30.81
CA ALA A 219 16.56 11.63 -29.88
C ALA A 219 17.15 10.23 -29.75
N LYS A 220 18.38 10.05 -30.24
CA LYS A 220 19.16 8.87 -29.90
C LYS A 220 19.19 8.86 -28.38
N SER A 221 18.27 8.14 -27.75
CA SER A 221 18.47 7.60 -26.41
C SER A 221 19.81 6.92 -26.52
N ALA A 222 20.83 7.53 -25.92
CA ALA A 222 22.10 6.84 -25.78
C ALA A 222 21.74 5.59 -25.00
N ALA A 223 21.88 4.42 -25.64
CA ALA A 223 21.58 3.15 -24.99
C ALA A 223 22.26 3.16 -23.61
N PRO A 224 21.54 2.72 -22.55
CA PRO A 224 22.06 2.81 -21.20
C PRO A 224 23.46 2.19 -21.15
N ARG A 225 24.43 2.94 -20.63
CA ARG A 225 25.83 2.53 -20.48
C ARG A 225 25.94 1.62 -19.26
N LEU A 226 25.31 0.46 -19.37
CA LEU A 226 25.44 -0.61 -18.39
C LEU A 226 26.84 -1.21 -18.47
N ARG A 227 27.43 -1.44 -17.30
CA ARG A 227 28.66 -2.23 -17.17
C ARG A 227 28.37 -3.66 -17.59
N ALA A 228 29.36 -4.35 -18.15
CA ALA A 228 29.22 -5.72 -18.64
C ALA A 228 28.63 -6.68 -17.58
N ALA A 229 29.08 -6.56 -16.33
CA ALA A 229 28.57 -7.36 -15.21
C ALA A 229 27.08 -7.10 -14.91
N ALA A 230 26.62 -5.85 -15.04
CA ALA A 230 25.21 -5.51 -14.86
C ALA A 230 24.35 -6.09 -15.99
N VAL A 231 24.84 -6.02 -17.24
CA VAL A 231 24.17 -6.64 -18.40
C VAL A 231 24.03 -8.15 -18.21
N GLU A 232 25.11 -8.83 -17.83
CA GLU A 232 25.13 -10.28 -17.61
C GLU A 232 24.15 -10.70 -16.50
N THR A 233 24.23 -10.05 -15.34
CA THR A 233 23.34 -10.32 -14.21
C THR A 233 21.88 -10.08 -14.59
N ARG A 234 21.57 -8.98 -15.28
CA ARG A 234 20.21 -8.70 -15.74
C ARG A 234 19.71 -9.74 -16.73
N ALA A 235 20.57 -10.22 -17.63
CA ALA A 235 20.21 -11.28 -18.57
C ALA A 235 19.90 -12.60 -17.85
N GLN A 236 20.62 -12.92 -16.77
CA GLN A 236 20.37 -14.09 -15.94
C GLN A 236 19.05 -13.98 -15.16
N LEU A 237 18.76 -12.81 -14.57
CA LEU A 237 17.58 -12.60 -13.74
C LEU A 237 16.31 -12.36 -14.58
N PHE A 238 16.38 -11.52 -15.61
CA PHE A 238 15.21 -10.95 -16.28
C PHE A 238 15.22 -11.20 -17.79
N SER A 239 15.65 -12.40 -18.22
CA SER A 239 15.81 -12.77 -19.63
C SER A 239 14.66 -12.27 -20.54
N GLY A 240 14.90 -11.18 -21.28
CA GLY A 240 13.94 -10.59 -22.23
C GLY A 240 13.00 -9.50 -21.69
N CYS A 241 13.09 -9.12 -20.42
CA CYS A 241 12.30 -8.02 -19.84
C CYS A 241 13.16 -6.76 -19.70
N GLU A 242 12.88 -5.75 -20.53
CA GLU A 242 13.41 -4.41 -20.32
C GLU A 242 12.64 -3.68 -19.21
N SER A 243 13.35 -2.88 -18.42
CA SER A 243 12.71 -2.05 -17.41
C SER A 243 11.91 -0.96 -18.11
N GLU A 244 10.66 -0.74 -17.72
CA GLU A 244 9.85 0.37 -18.24
C GLU A 244 10.53 1.73 -17.98
N LEU A 245 11.33 1.83 -16.91
CA LEU A 245 12.12 3.02 -16.59
C LEU A 245 13.22 3.30 -17.62
N ALA A 246 13.67 2.32 -18.41
CA ALA A 246 14.61 2.59 -19.49
C ALA A 246 14.00 3.49 -20.58
N ALA A 247 12.68 3.47 -20.74
CA ALA A 247 11.97 4.31 -21.69
C ALA A 247 11.70 5.72 -21.14
N THR A 248 11.47 5.87 -19.83
CA THR A 248 11.05 7.14 -19.22
C THR A 248 12.18 7.86 -18.48
N ASP A 249 13.06 7.12 -17.81
CA ASP A 249 14.09 7.60 -16.90
C ASP A 249 15.44 6.85 -17.12
N PRO A 250 16.00 6.87 -18.35
CA PRO A 250 17.14 6.03 -18.74
C PRO A 250 18.39 6.23 -17.88
N GLU A 251 18.68 7.46 -17.43
CA GLU A 251 19.83 7.73 -16.57
C GLU A 251 19.64 7.15 -15.17
N LEU A 252 18.42 7.21 -14.62
CA LEU A 252 18.11 6.69 -13.29
C LEU A 252 18.26 5.18 -13.27
N ILE A 253 17.68 4.49 -14.25
CA ILE A 253 17.78 3.02 -14.31
C ILE A 253 19.21 2.57 -14.62
N GLU A 254 19.99 3.32 -15.40
CA GLU A 254 21.42 3.04 -15.62
C GLU A 254 22.21 3.12 -14.30
N ILE A 255 21.98 4.16 -13.48
CA ILE A 255 22.62 4.31 -12.17
C ILE A 255 22.24 3.15 -11.26
N PHE A 256 20.94 2.86 -11.16
CA PHE A 256 20.43 1.79 -10.32
C PHE A 256 20.98 0.42 -10.75
N ASP A 257 20.93 0.09 -12.03
CA ASP A 257 21.36 -1.22 -12.52
C ASP A 257 22.86 -1.41 -12.37
N ASN A 258 23.67 -0.39 -12.66
CA ASN A 258 25.11 -0.45 -12.46
C ASN A 258 25.46 -0.64 -10.97
N PHE A 259 24.76 0.06 -10.09
CA PHE A 259 24.99 -0.06 -8.66
C PHE A 259 24.54 -1.42 -8.13
N THR A 260 23.28 -1.79 -8.36
CA THR A 260 22.64 -3.00 -7.84
C THR A 260 23.21 -4.28 -8.45
N PHE A 261 23.38 -4.32 -9.78
CA PHE A 261 23.71 -5.56 -10.51
C PHE A 261 25.18 -5.67 -10.91
N ALA A 262 26.03 -4.71 -10.56
CA ALA A 262 27.48 -4.85 -10.72
C ALA A 262 28.26 -4.52 -9.45
N GLU A 263 28.07 -3.35 -8.85
CA GLU A 263 28.89 -2.90 -7.72
C GLU A 263 28.56 -3.65 -6.42
N VAL A 264 27.29 -3.65 -6.04
CA VAL A 264 26.80 -4.27 -4.81
C VAL A 264 27.02 -5.79 -4.83
N LEU A 265 26.86 -6.44 -5.99
CA LEU A 265 27.14 -7.87 -6.15
C LEU A 265 28.62 -8.24 -5.96
N GLY A 266 29.53 -7.28 -6.11
CA GLY A 266 30.96 -7.49 -5.86
C GLY A 266 31.32 -7.67 -4.38
N TYR A 267 30.37 -7.46 -3.46
CA TYR A 267 30.61 -7.52 -2.01
C TYR A 267 29.91 -8.71 -1.34
N GLY A 268 30.68 -9.48 -0.58
CA GLY A 268 30.22 -10.66 0.15
C GLY A 268 30.11 -11.92 -0.71
N ASP A 269 29.76 -13.03 -0.08
CA ASP A 269 29.64 -14.36 -0.69
C ASP A 269 28.22 -14.95 -0.56
N LEU A 270 27.21 -14.08 -0.45
CA LEU A 270 25.82 -14.49 -0.36
C LEU A 270 25.36 -15.14 -1.67
N ASP A 271 24.94 -16.40 -1.60
CA ASP A 271 24.48 -17.13 -2.77
C ASP A 271 23.28 -16.43 -3.42
N VAL A 272 23.14 -16.63 -4.73
CA VAL A 272 22.14 -15.93 -5.55
C VAL A 272 20.73 -16.12 -5.03
N LYS A 273 20.40 -17.34 -4.58
CA LYS A 273 19.05 -17.70 -4.17
C LYS A 273 18.69 -17.03 -2.84
N THR A 274 19.57 -17.12 -1.84
CA THR A 274 19.39 -16.44 -0.55
C THR A 274 19.32 -14.93 -0.73
N ARG A 275 20.19 -14.36 -1.58
CA ARG A 275 20.16 -12.93 -1.91
C ARG A 275 18.80 -12.50 -2.46
N MET A 276 18.27 -13.21 -3.45
CA MET A 276 16.96 -12.88 -4.03
C MET A 276 15.84 -12.97 -3.00
N MET A 277 15.85 -13.97 -2.11
CA MET A 277 14.86 -14.08 -1.05
C MET A 277 14.95 -12.91 -0.04
N CYS A 278 16.16 -12.47 0.34
CA CYS A 278 16.36 -11.28 1.18
C CYS A 278 15.83 -10.00 0.50
N ILE A 279 16.06 -9.84 -0.81
CA ILE A 279 15.53 -8.70 -1.59
C ILE A 279 13.99 -8.73 -1.59
N LEU A 280 13.38 -9.89 -1.81
CA LEU A 280 11.92 -10.06 -1.74
C LEU A 280 11.37 -9.68 -0.36
N ALA A 281 12.00 -10.18 0.72
CA ALA A 281 11.62 -9.83 2.09
C ALA A 281 11.72 -8.31 2.35
N SER A 282 12.78 -7.67 1.86
CA SER A 282 12.95 -6.21 1.91
C SER A 282 11.84 -5.47 1.15
N CYS A 283 11.51 -5.91 -0.07
CA CYS A 283 10.44 -5.28 -0.85
C CYS A 283 9.07 -5.40 -0.14
N ILE A 284 8.78 -6.51 0.53
CA ILE A 284 7.56 -6.66 1.33
C ILE A 284 7.55 -5.66 2.49
N ALA A 285 8.63 -5.56 3.25
CA ALA A 285 8.76 -4.62 4.37
C ALA A 285 8.66 -3.16 3.92
N GLY A 286 9.20 -2.84 2.73
CA GLY A 286 9.10 -1.52 2.09
C GLY A 286 7.76 -1.24 1.39
N ALA A 287 6.82 -2.19 1.37
CA ALA A 287 5.57 -2.12 0.61
C ALA A 287 5.77 -1.87 -0.91
N ALA A 288 6.89 -2.30 -1.47
CA ALA A 288 7.29 -2.07 -2.85
C ALA A 288 6.73 -3.15 -3.79
N GLN A 289 5.44 -3.10 -4.10
CA GLN A 289 4.75 -4.15 -4.88
C GLN A 289 5.30 -4.32 -6.30
N THR A 290 5.55 -3.22 -7.01
CA THR A 290 6.08 -3.24 -8.38
C THR A 290 7.45 -3.91 -8.41
N GLU A 291 8.35 -3.46 -7.52
CA GLU A 291 9.70 -4.01 -7.43
C GLU A 291 9.70 -5.47 -6.98
N PHE A 292 8.84 -5.82 -6.02
CA PHE A 292 8.67 -7.21 -5.58
C PHE A 292 8.26 -8.12 -6.74
N ARG A 293 7.31 -7.70 -7.59
CA ARG A 293 6.89 -8.50 -8.76
C ARG A 293 8.07 -8.76 -9.69
N THR A 294 8.84 -7.73 -10.03
CA THR A 294 10.02 -7.86 -10.89
C THR A 294 11.04 -8.81 -10.27
N MET A 295 11.40 -8.57 -9.01
CA MET A 295 12.39 -9.39 -8.30
C MET A 295 11.91 -10.83 -8.10
N LEU A 296 10.60 -11.08 -7.99
CA LEU A 296 10.04 -12.42 -7.89
C LEU A 296 10.24 -13.23 -9.17
N GLU A 297 10.00 -12.62 -10.34
CA GLU A 297 10.29 -13.26 -11.63
C GLU A 297 11.77 -13.64 -11.72
N GLY A 298 12.66 -12.72 -11.31
CA GLY A 298 14.09 -12.96 -11.24
C GLY A 298 14.47 -14.09 -10.29
N ALA A 299 13.91 -14.09 -9.09
CA ALA A 299 14.13 -15.10 -8.07
C ALA A 299 13.77 -16.50 -8.57
N LEU A 300 12.61 -16.64 -9.24
CA LEU A 300 12.15 -17.90 -9.80
C LEU A 300 13.05 -18.37 -10.97
N ASN A 301 13.61 -17.44 -11.77
CA ASN A 301 14.54 -17.77 -12.86
C ASN A 301 15.87 -18.32 -12.36
N VAL A 302 16.30 -17.94 -11.16
CA VAL A 302 17.56 -18.39 -10.54
C VAL A 302 17.38 -19.46 -9.45
N GLY A 303 16.22 -20.12 -9.43
CA GLY A 303 16.01 -21.34 -8.66
C GLY A 303 15.41 -21.16 -7.26
N VAL A 304 14.84 -19.99 -6.93
CA VAL A 304 13.86 -19.91 -5.83
C VAL A 304 12.62 -20.72 -6.24
N THR A 305 12.24 -21.67 -5.41
CA THR A 305 11.08 -22.52 -5.68
C THR A 305 9.77 -21.80 -5.36
N PRO A 306 8.63 -22.24 -5.92
CA PRO A 306 7.32 -21.72 -5.54
C PRO A 306 7.04 -21.79 -4.03
N VAL A 307 7.50 -22.86 -3.35
CA VAL A 307 7.34 -23.02 -1.90
C VAL A 307 8.17 -21.98 -1.16
N GLU A 308 9.43 -21.79 -1.50
CA GLU A 308 10.29 -20.80 -0.84
C GLU A 308 9.77 -19.37 -1.07
N ALA A 309 9.34 -19.03 -2.29
CA ALA A 309 8.73 -17.74 -2.57
C ALA A 309 7.48 -17.48 -1.71
N LYS A 310 6.65 -18.50 -1.49
CA LYS A 310 5.50 -18.43 -0.59
C LYS A 310 5.92 -18.30 0.87
N GLU A 311 6.91 -19.04 1.31
CA GLU A 311 7.39 -19.00 2.68
C GLU A 311 8.10 -17.67 3.00
N VAL A 312 8.75 -17.00 2.05
CA VAL A 312 9.24 -15.62 2.21
C VAL A 312 8.07 -14.66 2.52
N VAL A 313 6.97 -14.77 1.78
CA VAL A 313 5.78 -13.94 2.02
C VAL A 313 5.12 -14.27 3.35
N TYR A 314 4.96 -15.55 3.69
CA TYR A 314 4.35 -15.95 4.96
C TYR A 314 5.20 -15.60 6.17
N GLN A 315 6.52 -15.69 6.06
CA GLN A 315 7.47 -15.24 7.09
C GLN A 315 7.30 -13.75 7.39
N ALA A 316 6.77 -12.94 6.47
CA ALA A 316 6.57 -11.51 6.70
C ALA A 316 5.42 -11.17 7.65
N VAL A 317 4.40 -12.04 7.77
CA VAL A 317 3.17 -11.73 8.52
C VAL A 317 3.44 -11.27 9.97
N PRO A 318 4.30 -11.93 10.77
CA PRO A 318 4.57 -11.49 12.15
C PRO A 318 5.30 -10.15 12.25
N TYR A 319 5.96 -9.70 11.19
CA TYR A 319 6.84 -8.52 11.21
C TYR A 319 6.19 -7.31 10.55
N VAL A 320 5.45 -7.51 9.45
CA VAL A 320 4.82 -6.42 8.68
C VAL A 320 3.30 -6.42 8.76
N GLY A 321 2.70 -7.48 9.32
CA GLY A 321 1.26 -7.66 9.45
C GLY A 321 0.58 -8.26 8.22
N MET A 322 -0.53 -8.97 8.45
CA MET A 322 -1.29 -9.62 7.38
C MET A 322 -1.86 -8.62 6.36
N ALA A 323 -2.29 -7.44 6.81
CA ALA A 323 -2.88 -6.41 5.95
C ALA A 323 -1.93 -5.93 4.83
N ARG A 324 -0.62 -5.87 5.09
CA ARG A 324 0.37 -5.59 4.05
C ARG A 324 0.74 -6.84 3.26
N THR A 325 0.86 -7.96 3.96
CA THR A 325 1.35 -9.22 3.37
C THR A 325 0.39 -9.77 2.31
N VAL A 326 -0.92 -9.58 2.47
CA VAL A 326 -1.94 -10.16 1.58
C VAL A 326 -1.77 -9.74 0.11
N ASP A 327 -1.37 -8.50 -0.16
CA ASP A 327 -1.12 -8.01 -1.52
C ASP A 327 0.00 -8.82 -2.19
N PHE A 328 1.08 -9.10 -1.45
CA PHE A 328 2.19 -9.90 -1.93
C PHE A 328 1.81 -11.38 -2.13
N VAL A 329 0.87 -11.91 -1.32
CA VAL A 329 0.30 -13.25 -1.54
C VAL A 329 -0.39 -13.31 -2.91
N HIS A 330 -1.17 -12.28 -3.27
CA HIS A 330 -1.82 -12.18 -4.56
C HIS A 330 -0.82 -12.03 -5.72
N ILE A 331 0.24 -11.23 -5.53
CA ILE A 331 1.30 -11.09 -6.54
C ILE A 331 1.98 -12.43 -6.80
N VAL A 332 2.41 -13.15 -5.74
CA VAL A 332 3.03 -14.48 -5.89
C VAL A 332 2.07 -15.45 -6.57
N ASN A 333 0.80 -15.49 -6.18
CA ASN A 333 -0.19 -16.34 -6.83
C ASN A 333 -0.32 -16.06 -8.33
N GLY A 334 -0.40 -14.77 -8.70
CA GLY A 334 -0.52 -14.37 -10.09
C GLY A 334 0.70 -14.79 -10.92
N VAL A 335 1.90 -14.55 -10.42
CA VAL A 335 3.16 -14.94 -11.09
C VAL A 335 3.28 -16.46 -11.22
N LEU A 336 3.01 -17.21 -10.14
CA LEU A 336 3.07 -18.67 -10.16
C LEU A 336 2.05 -19.26 -11.16
N THR A 337 0.81 -18.77 -11.14
CA THR A 337 -0.24 -19.23 -12.07
C THR A 337 0.12 -18.89 -13.52
N ALA A 338 0.65 -17.69 -13.79
CA ALA A 338 1.12 -17.30 -15.12
C ALA A 338 2.27 -18.19 -15.63
N ARG A 339 3.09 -18.72 -14.71
CA ARG A 339 4.15 -19.71 -14.99
C ARG A 339 3.65 -21.15 -15.02
N GLY A 340 2.34 -21.39 -14.97
CA GLY A 340 1.73 -22.73 -15.05
C GLY A 340 1.86 -23.56 -13.78
N VAL A 341 2.22 -22.95 -12.64
CA VAL A 341 2.26 -23.63 -11.34
C VAL A 341 0.85 -23.71 -10.77
N ALA A 342 0.38 -24.94 -10.52
CA ALA A 342 -0.92 -25.18 -9.91
C ALA A 342 -0.94 -24.76 -8.43
N LEU A 343 -2.06 -24.19 -7.99
CA LEU A 343 -2.31 -23.79 -6.60
C LEU A 343 -3.55 -24.54 -6.07
N PRO A 344 -3.61 -24.88 -4.76
CA PRO A 344 -2.62 -24.57 -3.72
C PRO A 344 -1.36 -25.44 -3.81
N LEU A 345 -0.23 -24.90 -3.33
CA LEU A 345 0.98 -25.69 -3.11
C LEU A 345 0.80 -26.64 -1.91
N GLU A 346 1.67 -27.64 -1.80
CA GLU A 346 1.71 -28.53 -0.63
C GLU A 346 1.96 -27.75 0.67
N GLY A 347 1.18 -28.05 1.70
CA GLY A 347 1.22 -27.34 2.97
C GLY A 347 2.51 -27.59 3.76
N GLN A 348 3.12 -26.52 4.27
CA GLN A 348 4.37 -26.57 5.05
C GLN A 348 4.14 -26.40 6.58
N SER A 349 2.91 -26.53 7.08
CA SER A 349 2.64 -26.36 8.51
C SER A 349 3.27 -27.50 9.32
N ALA A 350 4.01 -27.16 10.39
CA ALA A 350 4.55 -28.12 11.34
C ALA A 350 3.69 -28.25 12.62
N THR A 351 2.63 -27.44 12.73
CA THR A 351 1.81 -27.26 13.93
C THR A 351 0.31 -27.30 13.64
N SER A 352 -0.47 -27.46 14.70
CA SER A 352 -1.94 -27.34 14.76
C SER A 352 -2.32 -26.28 15.82
N PRO A 353 -3.58 -25.83 15.89
CA PRO A 353 -4.04 -24.90 16.92
C PRO A 353 -3.72 -25.33 18.36
N GLU A 354 -3.70 -26.63 18.63
CA GLU A 354 -3.44 -27.21 19.96
C GLU A 354 -1.93 -27.27 20.26
N THR A 355 -1.10 -27.48 19.24
CA THR A 355 0.34 -27.76 19.39
C THR A 355 1.23 -26.54 19.13
N ARG A 356 0.69 -25.48 18.51
CA ARG A 356 1.45 -24.30 18.07
C ARG A 356 2.14 -23.54 19.20
N PHE A 357 1.55 -23.49 20.40
CA PHE A 357 2.19 -22.81 21.53
C PHE A 357 3.45 -23.55 21.99
N GLU A 358 3.35 -24.84 22.29
CA GLU A 358 4.47 -25.64 22.79
C GLU A 358 5.60 -25.74 21.76
N LYS A 359 5.26 -26.09 20.51
CA LYS A 359 6.24 -26.20 19.43
C LYS A 359 6.86 -24.85 19.08
N GLY A 360 6.05 -23.79 19.06
CA GLY A 360 6.52 -22.44 18.80
C GLY A 360 7.46 -21.93 19.90
N LEU A 361 7.13 -22.17 21.17
CA LEU A 361 8.02 -21.85 22.29
C LEU A 361 9.34 -22.61 22.19
N ALA A 362 9.31 -23.90 21.80
CA ALA A 362 10.53 -24.68 21.59
C ALA A 362 11.42 -24.10 20.48
N VAL A 363 10.84 -23.71 19.34
CA VAL A 363 11.57 -23.03 18.25
C VAL A 363 12.13 -21.69 18.72
N GLN A 364 11.33 -20.89 19.41
CA GLN A 364 11.76 -19.60 19.95
C GLN A 364 12.95 -19.74 20.90
N LYS A 365 12.91 -20.73 21.80
CA LYS A 365 14.00 -21.03 22.74
C LYS A 365 15.24 -21.60 22.04
N ALA A 366 15.06 -22.40 20.99
CA ALA A 366 16.19 -22.90 20.20
C ALA A 366 16.99 -21.75 19.56
N ILE A 367 16.31 -20.68 19.11
CA ILE A 367 16.96 -19.52 18.50
C ILE A 367 17.49 -18.55 19.55
N PHE A 368 16.75 -18.30 20.63
CA PHE A 368 17.03 -17.17 21.55
C PHE A 368 17.46 -17.57 22.97
N GLY A 369 17.45 -18.85 23.30
CA GLY A 369 17.89 -19.39 24.59
C GLY A 369 16.97 -19.06 25.76
N GLU A 370 17.52 -19.19 26.96
CA GLU A 370 16.80 -19.05 28.25
C GLU A 370 16.25 -17.65 28.51
N ARG A 371 16.72 -16.63 27.76
CA ARG A 371 16.19 -15.27 27.85
C ARG A 371 14.68 -15.20 27.60
N ILE A 372 14.14 -16.16 26.86
CA ILE A 372 12.70 -16.27 26.58
C ILE A 372 11.92 -16.60 27.85
N ASP A 373 12.43 -17.47 28.72
CA ASP A 373 11.78 -17.79 29.98
C ASP A 373 11.78 -16.56 30.90
N ALA A 374 12.91 -15.86 30.98
CA ALA A 374 13.03 -14.62 31.75
C ALA A 374 12.08 -13.52 31.24
N MET A 375 12.00 -13.33 29.91
CA MET A 375 11.08 -12.37 29.28
C MET A 375 9.62 -12.69 29.60
N ARG A 376 9.23 -13.97 29.55
CA ARG A 376 7.88 -14.43 29.87
C ARG A 376 7.55 -14.25 31.36
N ALA A 377 8.49 -14.56 32.24
CA ALA A 377 8.32 -14.39 33.69
C ALA A 377 8.22 -12.91 34.09
N ALA A 378 8.97 -12.03 33.43
CA ALA A 378 8.97 -10.59 33.69
C ALA A 378 7.79 -9.84 33.07
N ALA A 379 7.04 -10.46 32.16
CA ALA A 379 5.90 -9.83 31.50
C ALA A 379 4.77 -9.52 32.52
N PRO A 380 4.25 -8.28 32.54
CA PRO A 380 3.06 -7.95 33.33
C PRO A 380 1.90 -8.90 33.02
N GLU A 381 1.07 -9.20 34.02
CA GLU A 381 -0.01 -10.19 33.88
C GLU A 381 -0.96 -9.85 32.71
N ASN A 382 -1.32 -8.57 32.58
CA ASN A 382 -2.18 -8.10 31.49
C ASN A 382 -1.51 -8.11 30.10
N GLN A 383 -0.22 -8.48 30.01
CA GLN A 383 0.54 -8.57 28.76
C GLN A 383 1.03 -10.00 28.46
N LYS A 384 0.82 -10.98 29.36
CA LYS A 384 1.24 -12.38 29.14
C LYS A 384 0.63 -12.99 27.88
N HIS A 385 -0.60 -12.60 27.54
CA HIS A 385 -1.23 -13.03 26.29
C HIS A 385 -0.41 -12.64 25.04
N MET A 386 0.31 -11.50 25.06
CA MET A 386 1.21 -11.12 23.97
C MET A 386 2.42 -12.04 23.87
N GLN A 387 2.95 -12.49 25.02
CA GLN A 387 4.02 -13.49 25.04
C GLN A 387 3.53 -14.84 24.50
N ASP A 388 2.28 -15.20 24.79
CA ASP A 388 1.67 -16.42 24.27
C ASP A 388 1.42 -16.33 22.76
N TYR A 389 0.96 -15.19 22.26
CA TYR A 389 0.84 -14.94 20.83
C TYR A 389 2.20 -14.93 20.12
N LEU A 390 3.25 -14.39 20.76
CA LEU A 390 4.59 -14.45 20.20
C LEU A 390 5.05 -15.91 20.03
N SER A 391 4.95 -16.73 21.08
CA SER A 391 5.34 -18.14 20.98
C SER A 391 4.41 -18.94 20.05
N ALA A 392 3.10 -18.81 20.20
CA ALA A 392 2.13 -19.62 19.46
C ALA A 392 1.90 -19.17 18.02
N ASN A 393 1.74 -17.87 17.77
CA ASN A 393 1.47 -17.36 16.43
C ASN A 393 2.76 -17.14 15.66
N CYS A 394 3.63 -16.23 16.13
CA CYS A 394 4.84 -15.87 15.39
C CYS A 394 5.74 -17.11 15.20
N PHE A 395 6.18 -17.73 16.28
CA PHE A 395 7.08 -18.89 16.16
C PHE A 395 6.35 -20.18 15.78
N GLY A 396 5.17 -20.42 16.35
CA GLY A 396 4.39 -21.63 16.13
C GLY A 396 3.76 -21.74 14.74
N ASP A 397 3.08 -20.72 14.24
CA ASP A 397 2.39 -20.80 12.93
C ASP A 397 3.30 -20.44 11.76
N TYR A 398 4.28 -19.54 11.94
CA TYR A 398 5.08 -19.00 10.83
C TYR A 398 6.52 -19.49 10.84
N VAL A 399 7.28 -19.27 11.92
CA VAL A 399 8.73 -19.61 11.93
C VAL A 399 8.98 -21.12 11.93
N SER A 400 8.08 -21.92 12.52
CA SER A 400 8.23 -23.39 12.57
C SER A 400 7.93 -24.11 11.25
N ARG A 401 7.40 -23.40 10.25
CA ARG A 401 6.98 -23.98 8.97
C ARG A 401 8.18 -24.56 8.21
N GLY A 402 7.91 -25.60 7.42
CA GLY A 402 8.86 -26.15 6.45
C GLY A 402 9.14 -25.20 5.27
N GLY A 403 9.85 -25.69 4.26
CA GLY A 403 10.16 -24.93 3.04
C GLY A 403 11.34 -23.95 3.14
N LEU A 404 11.69 -23.47 4.34
CA LEU A 404 12.89 -22.68 4.62
C LEU A 404 13.57 -23.19 5.89
N ASP A 405 14.90 -23.23 5.89
CA ASP A 405 15.67 -23.53 7.09
C ASP A 405 15.79 -22.32 8.04
N ALA A 406 16.26 -22.56 9.26
CA ALA A 406 16.36 -21.55 10.30
C ALA A 406 17.35 -20.42 9.96
N LYS A 407 18.45 -20.72 9.23
CA LYS A 407 19.43 -19.70 8.83
C LYS A 407 18.80 -18.73 7.87
N VAL A 408 18.09 -19.23 6.85
CA VAL A 408 17.41 -18.38 5.88
C VAL A 408 16.29 -17.61 6.54
N ARG A 409 15.43 -18.23 7.37
CA ARG A 409 14.34 -17.53 8.07
C ARG A 409 14.84 -16.33 8.89
N GLU A 410 15.93 -16.48 9.63
CA GLU A 410 16.50 -15.37 10.40
C GLU A 410 17.12 -14.28 9.50
N LEU A 411 17.68 -14.61 8.32
CA LEU A 411 18.12 -13.60 7.35
C LEU A 411 16.95 -12.83 6.75
N LEU A 412 15.82 -13.49 6.46
CA LEU A 412 14.62 -12.82 5.97
C LEU A 412 14.04 -11.88 7.03
N THR A 413 13.96 -12.34 8.28
CA THR A 413 13.54 -11.50 9.40
C THR A 413 14.45 -10.29 9.57
N PHE A 414 15.78 -10.50 9.55
CA PHE A 414 16.76 -9.43 9.61
C PHE A 414 16.56 -8.41 8.47
N SER A 415 16.34 -8.90 7.25
CA SER A 415 16.07 -8.08 6.07
C SER A 415 14.82 -7.21 6.24
N MET A 416 13.74 -7.76 6.79
CA MET A 416 12.49 -7.02 7.01
C MET A 416 12.62 -5.95 8.09
N LEU A 417 13.24 -6.29 9.22
CA LEU A 417 13.42 -5.34 10.33
C LEU A 417 14.33 -4.18 9.95
N LEU A 418 15.43 -4.48 9.24
CA LEU A 418 16.30 -3.47 8.64
C LEU A 418 15.51 -2.52 7.74
N THR A 419 14.66 -3.06 6.86
CA THR A 419 13.90 -2.26 5.90
C THR A 419 12.73 -1.50 6.51
N LEU A 420 12.09 -2.00 7.58
CA LEU A 420 11.07 -1.26 8.30
C LEU A 420 11.66 0.01 8.95
N GLY A 421 12.82 -0.12 9.59
CA GLY A 421 13.40 0.93 10.45
C GLY A 421 12.55 1.20 11.70
N GLY A 422 13.09 1.94 12.67
CA GLY A 422 12.37 2.27 13.91
C GLY A 422 12.06 1.06 14.82
N CYS A 423 12.64 -0.09 14.52
CA CYS A 423 12.53 -1.34 15.26
C CYS A 423 13.93 -1.90 15.59
N GLU A 424 14.88 -1.00 15.86
CA GLU A 424 16.27 -1.33 16.19
C GLU A 424 16.39 -2.27 17.41
N PRO A 425 15.51 -2.23 18.44
CA PRO A 425 15.52 -3.27 19.49
C PRO A 425 15.30 -4.68 18.93
N GLN A 426 14.32 -4.86 18.04
CA GLN A 426 14.04 -6.14 17.40
C GLN A 426 15.18 -6.52 16.45
N LEU A 427 15.73 -5.56 15.71
CA LEU A 427 16.87 -5.79 14.82
C LEU A 427 18.08 -6.35 15.59
N ARG A 428 18.45 -5.74 16.74
CA ARG A 428 19.50 -6.28 17.63
C ARG A 428 19.16 -7.68 18.14
N GLY A 429 17.92 -7.91 18.52
CA GLY A 429 17.43 -9.23 18.92
C GLY A 429 17.66 -10.30 17.86
N HIS A 430 17.40 -9.98 16.59
CA HIS A 430 17.56 -10.87 15.45
C HIS A 430 18.98 -10.90 14.85
N ILE A 431 19.84 -9.92 15.13
CA ILE A 431 21.29 -10.06 14.90
C ILE A 431 21.82 -11.21 15.76
N GLN A 432 21.48 -11.22 17.06
CA GLN A 432 21.85 -12.33 17.94
C GLN A 432 21.18 -13.66 17.52
N GLY A 433 19.92 -13.61 17.07
CA GLY A 433 19.23 -14.78 16.52
C GLY A 433 19.97 -15.41 15.34
N ASN A 434 20.42 -14.57 14.40
CA ASN A 434 21.24 -14.98 13.27
C ASN A 434 22.55 -15.66 13.70
N LEU A 435 23.25 -15.10 14.70
CA LEU A 435 24.45 -15.73 15.26
C LEU A 435 24.16 -17.12 15.84
N ASN A 436 23.06 -17.24 16.57
CA ASN A 436 22.68 -18.48 17.24
C ASN A 436 22.28 -19.59 16.25
N VAL A 437 21.72 -19.24 15.09
CA VAL A 437 21.44 -20.19 14.00
C VAL A 437 22.65 -20.44 13.08
N GLY A 438 23.79 -19.76 13.32
CA GLY A 438 25.05 -19.99 12.64
C GLY A 438 25.29 -19.16 11.38
N ASN A 439 24.65 -17.99 11.25
CA ASN A 439 25.09 -16.92 10.36
C ASN A 439 26.14 -16.07 11.10
N ASP A 440 27.07 -15.46 10.37
CA ASP A 440 28.11 -14.62 10.97
C ASP A 440 27.95 -13.14 10.59
N LYS A 441 28.81 -12.29 11.17
CA LYS A 441 28.80 -10.84 10.88
C LYS A 441 28.99 -10.54 9.39
N ARG A 442 29.83 -11.33 8.70
CA ARG A 442 30.15 -11.15 7.29
C ARG A 442 28.92 -11.41 6.42
N THR A 443 28.16 -12.46 6.70
CA THR A 443 26.88 -12.75 6.05
C THR A 443 25.86 -11.64 6.31
N LEU A 444 25.73 -11.18 7.55
CA LEU A 444 24.79 -10.10 7.87
C LEU A 444 25.15 -8.79 7.18
N LEU A 445 26.42 -8.42 7.18
CA LEU A 445 26.91 -7.24 6.47
C LEU A 445 26.72 -7.37 4.96
N ALA A 446 26.94 -8.56 4.39
CA ALA A 446 26.62 -8.83 3.00
C ALA A 446 25.13 -8.57 2.72
N VAL A 447 24.21 -9.06 3.57
CA VAL A 447 22.77 -8.75 3.44
C VAL A 447 22.52 -7.24 3.50
N VAL A 448 23.09 -6.50 4.46
CA VAL A 448 22.92 -5.03 4.52
C VAL A 448 23.37 -4.36 3.21
N THR A 449 24.52 -4.77 2.68
CA THR A 449 25.05 -4.24 1.41
C THR A 449 24.13 -4.57 0.24
N GLN A 450 23.66 -5.82 0.14
CA GLN A 450 22.72 -6.25 -0.91
C GLN A 450 21.39 -5.49 -0.87
N LEU A 451 20.94 -5.07 0.32
CA LEU A 451 19.68 -4.36 0.50
C LEU A 451 19.80 -2.84 0.36
N LEU A 452 21.01 -2.28 0.36
CA LEU A 452 21.23 -0.84 0.24
C LEU A 452 20.48 -0.17 -0.92
N PRO A 453 20.49 -0.71 -2.16
CA PRO A 453 19.75 -0.10 -3.27
C PRO A 453 18.23 -0.04 -3.05
N TYR A 454 17.68 -0.96 -2.24
CA TYR A 454 16.25 -1.11 -2.02
C TYR A 454 15.75 -0.36 -0.78
N THR A 455 16.58 -0.25 0.25
CA THR A 455 16.20 0.33 1.55
C THR A 455 16.80 1.70 1.83
N GLY A 456 17.80 2.13 1.05
CA GLY A 456 18.46 3.42 1.19
C GLY A 456 19.43 3.53 2.39
N TYR A 457 20.20 4.62 2.39
CA TYR A 457 21.28 4.85 3.35
C TYR A 457 20.86 4.94 4.82
N PRO A 458 19.81 5.68 5.23
CA PRO A 458 19.53 5.85 6.65
C PRO A 458 19.29 4.52 7.39
N ARG A 459 18.52 3.62 6.76
CA ARG A 459 18.18 2.31 7.34
C ARG A 459 19.35 1.35 7.35
N THR A 460 20.15 1.32 6.27
CA THR A 460 21.37 0.50 6.23
C THR A 460 22.42 0.97 7.22
N LEU A 461 22.62 2.28 7.37
CA LEU A 461 23.56 2.83 8.36
C LEU A 461 23.12 2.52 9.80
N ASN A 462 21.82 2.61 10.11
CA ASN A 462 21.29 2.18 11.41
C ASN A 462 21.52 0.69 11.66
N ALA A 463 21.36 -0.16 10.63
CA ALA A 463 21.62 -1.59 10.74
C ALA A 463 23.12 -1.88 10.96
N ILE A 464 24.02 -1.18 10.26
CA ILE A 464 25.47 -1.29 10.47
C ILE A 464 25.84 -0.88 11.90
N ALA A 465 25.25 0.20 12.42
CA ALA A 465 25.46 0.60 13.82
C ALA A 465 25.04 -0.53 14.79
N CYS A 466 23.85 -1.11 14.60
CA CYS A 466 23.39 -2.25 15.41
C CYS A 466 24.31 -3.48 15.27
N LEU A 467 24.82 -3.76 14.07
CA LEU A 467 25.77 -4.86 13.84
C LEU A 467 27.08 -4.64 14.57
N ASN A 468 27.63 -3.42 14.52
CA ASN A 468 28.89 -3.08 15.17
C ASN A 468 28.78 -3.04 16.70
N GLU A 469 27.62 -2.63 17.22
CA GLU A 469 27.33 -2.72 18.66
C GLU A 469 27.25 -4.18 19.14
N ALA A 470 26.57 -5.05 18.38
CA ALA A 470 26.39 -6.45 18.76
C ALA A 470 27.64 -7.31 18.53
N ILE A 471 28.38 -7.02 17.46
CA ILE A 471 29.57 -7.75 17.03
C ILE A 471 30.61 -6.71 16.61
N PRO A 472 31.47 -6.23 17.52
CA PRO A 472 32.53 -5.29 17.16
C PRO A 472 33.42 -5.85 16.03
N GLU A 473 34.01 -4.98 15.21
CA GLU A 473 35.09 -5.44 14.31
C GLU A 473 36.23 -5.97 15.19
N ASN A 474 36.78 -7.12 14.82
CA ASN A 474 38.05 -7.55 15.39
C ASN A 474 39.13 -6.64 14.78
N GLU A 475 39.98 -6.03 15.61
CA GLU A 475 41.17 -5.28 15.15
C GLU A 475 42.10 -6.13 14.27
#